data_AF-A0A7J3ZN02-F1
#
_entry.id   AF-A0A7J3ZN02-F1
#
_cell.length_a   1.000
_cell.length_b   1.000
_cell.length_c   1.000
_cell.angle_alpha   90.00
_cell.angle_beta   90.00
_cell.angle_gamma   90.00
#
_symmetry.space_group_name_H-M   'P 1'
#
loop_
_entity.id
_entity.type
_entity.pdbx_description
1 polymer ?
#
loop_
_entity_poly.entity_id
_entity_poly.type
_entity_poly.pdbx_seq_one_letter_code
_entity_poly.pdbx_strand_id
1 'polypeptide(L)'
;ISVYDVKWIEEQEWCKEVSYMEKIKNVEWVGDGQISRIGLLSVGTENPQIVNIIFLDPAFIDKYYNFSRYVRGFWKDFLKGEKVTLLPTEYEVAIGEYVTLSLDEYILMPRGAAYLGRRNLGQFRVVGKFEPTQLSALKRIDNNLLFEGISNIILLPINAIKDPSIMISEVTVIPNPGFDPLELAKELAYLLGLQVIANKNGLAVLVEWSLEISSGGLIQFIVPISVAGLMVYITMSSVYEERRRELLTLATLGLDPRNMLLTFLVEALLLGLLGTFIGFFGTYILSMIAPLALTYYVNPSVFTFFVALFVGVIMVFLGGYIPSIRAQGLSLMGRVKTRELLGELITEGDNIIFPLPIRETIQNSELLYNYSREVLGKLPPSLVDHHSIKGEIYGDGSFNISFIALASGQSVFIPCSLRGEKNEDIIVPSIVFPKSFREYGQIKRILRDLEAYMIGFSTWRDMQLRMKIVREAPKKQKTMDEILEEMKAVIEQIKDLSRKLGILEAQKGRLTEEIYNEFRQKYLNMIDEKYKILRSISVGLESYLSQIQEEIKRTNLEIERVTIAYNLGEISEEEYIKICSPMQNNVTTLKSKLKEIEEILEFLRKPLGIF
;
A
#
# COMPACT_ATOMS: atom_id res chain seq x y z
N ILE A 1 -13.40 -55.22 -4.92
CA ILE A 1 -14.57 -55.70 -4.15
C ILE A 1 -14.75 -57.19 -4.43
N SER A 2 -15.06 -57.97 -3.40
CA SER A 2 -15.19 -59.42 -3.44
C SER A 2 -16.64 -59.85 -3.22
N VAL A 3 -16.95 -61.10 -3.56
CA VAL A 3 -18.27 -61.70 -3.27
C VAL A 3 -18.55 -61.72 -1.76
N TYR A 4 -17.51 -61.79 -0.92
CA TYR A 4 -17.66 -61.71 0.54
C TYR A 4 -18.15 -60.34 0.99
N ASP A 5 -17.62 -59.26 0.40
CA ASP A 5 -18.04 -57.89 0.71
C ASP A 5 -19.51 -57.67 0.35
N VAL A 6 -19.97 -58.23 -0.77
CA VAL A 6 -21.37 -58.17 -1.19
C VAL A 6 -22.28 -58.89 -0.20
N LYS A 7 -21.91 -60.10 0.24
CA LYS A 7 -22.67 -60.84 1.26
C LYS A 7 -22.72 -60.10 2.59
N TRP A 8 -21.61 -59.50 2.99
CA TRP A 8 -21.57 -58.68 4.19
C TRP A 8 -22.53 -57.48 4.10
N ILE A 9 -22.61 -56.81 2.93
CA ILE A 9 -23.59 -55.75 2.66
C ILE A 9 -25.03 -56.29 2.76
N GLU A 10 -25.29 -57.46 2.19
CA GLU A 10 -26.61 -58.11 2.20
C GLU A 10 -27.12 -58.38 3.62
N GLU A 11 -26.21 -58.70 4.55
CA GLU A 11 -26.52 -58.99 5.96
C GLU A 11 -26.77 -57.73 6.82
N GLN A 12 -26.54 -56.52 6.29
CA GLN A 12 -26.70 -55.28 7.06
C GLN A 12 -28.16 -54.86 7.22
N GLU A 13 -28.54 -54.35 8.41
CA GLU A 13 -29.90 -53.91 8.72
C GLU A 13 -30.41 -52.78 7.81
N TRP A 14 -29.50 -51.94 7.30
CA TRP A 14 -29.82 -50.85 6.40
C TRP A 14 -30.01 -51.30 4.94
N CYS A 15 -29.59 -52.52 4.57
CA CYS A 15 -29.70 -53.02 3.21
C CYS A 15 -31.09 -53.62 2.95
N LYS A 16 -31.78 -53.14 1.92
CA LYS A 16 -33.04 -53.72 1.44
C LYS A 16 -32.80 -54.76 0.35
N GLU A 17 -31.93 -54.42 -0.59
CA GLU A 17 -31.61 -55.24 -1.76
C GLU A 17 -30.23 -54.85 -2.27
N VAL A 18 -29.41 -55.83 -2.62
CA VAL A 18 -28.09 -55.64 -3.21
C VAL A 18 -27.96 -56.48 -4.46
N SER A 19 -27.33 -55.92 -5.48
CA SER A 19 -27.00 -56.61 -6.72
C SER A 19 -25.64 -56.14 -7.21
N TYR A 20 -25.02 -56.92 -8.08
CA TYR A 20 -23.72 -56.61 -8.64
C TYR A 20 -23.64 -57.02 -10.10
N MET A 21 -22.74 -56.34 -10.81
CA MET A 21 -22.36 -56.69 -12.18
C MET A 21 -20.94 -57.26 -12.15
N GLU A 22 -20.68 -58.23 -13.01
CA GLU A 22 -19.33 -58.77 -13.19
C GLU A 22 -18.84 -58.50 -14.60
N LYS A 23 -17.52 -58.41 -14.75
CA LYS A 23 -16.86 -58.32 -16.05
C LYS A 23 -15.58 -59.13 -16.03
N ILE A 24 -15.04 -59.40 -17.22
CA ILE A 24 -13.71 -59.98 -17.32
C ILE A 24 -12.68 -58.92 -16.93
N LYS A 25 -11.71 -59.32 -16.10
CA LYS A 25 -10.53 -58.55 -15.78
C LYS A 25 -9.61 -58.51 -17.01
N ASN A 26 -9.77 -57.45 -17.82
CA ASN A 26 -9.03 -57.23 -19.05
C ASN A 26 -7.52 -57.12 -18.83
N VAL A 27 -7.08 -56.58 -17.69
CA VAL A 27 -5.65 -56.43 -17.36
C VAL A 27 -5.40 -56.86 -15.93
N GLU A 28 -4.38 -57.70 -15.74
CA GLU A 28 -3.95 -58.18 -14.44
C GLU A 28 -2.43 -58.13 -14.30
N TRP A 29 -1.93 -57.47 -13.26
CA TRP A 29 -0.50 -57.43 -12.97
C TRP A 29 -0.01 -58.77 -12.42
N VAL A 30 1.06 -59.30 -13.00
CA VAL A 30 1.73 -60.53 -12.56
C VAL A 30 3.24 -60.29 -12.60
N GLY A 31 3.84 -60.08 -11.42
CA GLY A 31 5.25 -59.72 -11.29
C GLY A 31 5.56 -58.40 -12.01
N ASP A 32 6.57 -58.42 -12.90
CA ASP A 32 7.00 -57.25 -13.69
C ASP A 32 6.22 -57.08 -15.02
N GLY A 33 5.21 -57.93 -15.28
CA GLY A 33 4.40 -57.92 -16.50
C GLY A 33 2.91 -57.74 -16.23
N GLN A 34 2.13 -57.58 -17.31
CA GLN A 34 0.66 -57.54 -17.25
C GLN A 34 0.07 -58.62 -18.15
N ILE A 35 -0.89 -59.38 -17.63
CA ILE A 35 -1.73 -60.27 -18.44
C ILE A 35 -2.88 -59.44 -18.99
N SER A 36 -2.97 -59.33 -20.32
CA SER A 36 -4.10 -58.77 -21.05
C SER A 36 -5.01 -59.90 -21.52
N ARG A 37 -6.32 -59.74 -21.35
CA ARG A 37 -7.34 -60.71 -21.73
C ARG A 37 -8.30 -60.09 -22.74
N ILE A 38 -8.55 -60.81 -23.83
CA ILE A 38 -9.48 -60.38 -24.89
C ILE A 38 -10.60 -61.42 -24.99
N GLY A 39 -11.84 -60.98 -24.80
CA GLY A 39 -13.02 -61.81 -24.99
C GLY A 39 -13.27 -62.07 -26.47
N LEU A 40 -13.60 -63.31 -26.81
CA LEU A 40 -13.84 -63.75 -28.17
C LEU A 40 -15.15 -64.53 -28.27
N LEU A 41 -15.94 -64.20 -29.28
CA LEU A 41 -17.13 -64.92 -29.71
C LEU A 41 -16.82 -65.72 -30.97
N SER A 42 -17.00 -67.04 -30.90
CA SER A 42 -16.94 -67.93 -32.07
C SER A 42 -18.35 -68.45 -32.39
N VAL A 43 -18.76 -68.25 -33.64
CA VAL A 43 -19.98 -68.83 -34.22
C VAL A 43 -19.54 -69.88 -35.23
N GLY A 44 -19.74 -71.16 -34.93
CA GLY A 44 -19.32 -72.26 -35.81
C GLY A 44 -17.81 -72.23 -36.14
N THR A 45 -17.48 -72.18 -37.43
CA THR A 45 -16.10 -72.15 -37.97
C THR A 45 -15.61 -70.76 -38.38
N GLU A 46 -16.37 -69.71 -38.08
CA GLU A 46 -16.00 -68.35 -38.44
C GLU A 46 -14.86 -67.80 -37.57
N ASN A 47 -14.21 -66.75 -38.09
CA ASN A 47 -13.18 -66.04 -37.34
C ASN A 47 -13.78 -65.47 -36.05
N PRO A 48 -13.10 -65.65 -34.91
CA PRO A 48 -13.61 -65.17 -33.63
C PRO A 48 -13.68 -63.64 -33.63
N GLN A 49 -14.82 -63.11 -33.17
CA GLN A 49 -15.04 -61.67 -33.04
C GLN A 49 -14.70 -61.20 -31.63
N ILE A 50 -14.08 -60.02 -31.51
CA ILE A 50 -13.71 -59.45 -30.21
C ILE A 50 -14.96 -58.91 -29.51
N VAL A 51 -15.15 -59.31 -28.26
CA VAL A 51 -16.34 -59.01 -27.47
C VAL A 51 -16.01 -58.70 -26.02
N ASN A 52 -16.80 -57.80 -25.44
CA ASN A 52 -16.80 -57.48 -24.02
C ASN A 52 -17.89 -58.30 -23.34
N ILE A 53 -17.48 -59.21 -22.46
CA ILE A 53 -18.42 -60.06 -21.73
C ILE A 53 -18.77 -59.41 -20.39
N ILE A 54 -20.06 -59.20 -20.16
CA ILE A 54 -20.62 -58.59 -18.96
C ILE A 54 -21.66 -59.55 -18.36
N PHE A 55 -21.59 -59.74 -17.04
CA PHE A 55 -22.52 -60.58 -16.30
C PHE A 55 -23.51 -59.71 -15.52
N LEU A 56 -24.79 -60.06 -15.61
CA LEU A 56 -25.90 -59.30 -15.05
C LEU A 56 -26.74 -60.17 -14.12
N ASP A 57 -27.34 -59.57 -13.08
CA ASP A 57 -28.44 -60.20 -12.36
C ASP A 57 -29.76 -59.95 -13.12
N PRO A 58 -30.39 -60.99 -13.71
CA PRO A 58 -31.59 -60.83 -14.52
C PRO A 58 -32.77 -60.26 -13.75
N ALA A 59 -32.95 -60.67 -12.48
CA ALA A 59 -34.09 -60.25 -11.68
C ALA A 59 -33.96 -58.77 -11.28
N PHE A 60 -32.75 -58.36 -10.89
CA PHE A 60 -32.48 -56.98 -10.51
C PHE A 60 -32.60 -56.02 -11.70
N ILE A 61 -31.99 -56.36 -12.83
CA ILE A 61 -31.97 -55.45 -13.98
C ILE A 61 -33.35 -55.28 -14.61
N ASP A 62 -34.19 -56.32 -14.59
CA ASP A 62 -35.57 -56.21 -15.06
C ASP A 62 -36.43 -55.36 -14.12
N LYS A 63 -36.25 -55.51 -12.80
CA LYS A 63 -37.00 -54.76 -11.79
C LYS A 63 -36.71 -53.26 -11.82
N TYR A 64 -35.44 -52.86 -11.94
CA TYR A 64 -35.03 -51.46 -11.84
C TYR A 64 -34.86 -50.74 -13.19
N TYR A 65 -34.53 -51.47 -14.26
CA TYR A 65 -34.31 -50.89 -15.59
C TYR A 65 -35.33 -51.34 -16.64
N ASN A 66 -36.28 -52.22 -16.29
CA ASN A 66 -37.29 -52.77 -17.20
C ASN A 66 -36.66 -53.40 -18.45
N PHE A 67 -35.55 -54.11 -18.23
CA PHE A 67 -34.63 -54.56 -19.27
C PHE A 67 -35.29 -55.52 -20.26
N SER A 68 -36.27 -56.32 -19.83
CA SER A 68 -37.02 -57.24 -20.68
C SER A 68 -37.66 -56.56 -21.91
N ARG A 69 -37.98 -55.27 -21.86
CA ARG A 69 -38.54 -54.52 -22.99
C ARG A 69 -37.57 -54.31 -24.15
N TYR A 70 -36.27 -54.32 -23.88
CA TYR A 70 -35.22 -54.08 -24.86
C TYR A 70 -34.68 -55.38 -25.48
N VAL A 71 -35.15 -56.53 -25.00
CA VAL A 71 -34.72 -57.84 -25.45
C VAL A 71 -35.81 -58.48 -26.30
N ARG A 72 -35.50 -58.74 -27.57
CA ARG A 72 -36.31 -59.58 -28.46
C ARG A 72 -35.93 -61.05 -28.25
N GLY A 73 -36.84 -61.85 -27.72
CA GLY A 73 -36.62 -63.29 -27.49
C GLY A 73 -37.27 -63.79 -26.21
N PHE A 74 -36.70 -64.85 -25.64
CA PHE A 74 -37.20 -65.52 -24.45
C PHE A 74 -36.48 -65.01 -23.18
N TRP A 75 -36.81 -63.79 -22.74
CA TRP A 75 -36.23 -63.22 -21.51
C TRP A 75 -36.42 -64.12 -20.28
N LYS A 76 -37.54 -64.86 -20.20
CA LYS A 76 -37.82 -65.80 -19.11
C LYS A 76 -36.80 -66.93 -18.97
N ASP A 77 -36.08 -67.26 -20.04
CA ASP A 77 -35.04 -68.28 -20.05
C ASP A 77 -33.67 -67.72 -19.60
N PHE A 78 -33.55 -66.39 -19.44
CA PHE A 78 -32.33 -65.72 -18.98
C PHE A 78 -32.26 -65.73 -17.44
N LEU A 79 -31.97 -66.90 -16.87
CA LEU A 79 -31.95 -67.13 -15.42
C LEU A 79 -30.52 -67.21 -14.87
N LYS A 80 -30.38 -66.86 -13.58
CA LYS A 80 -29.11 -66.92 -12.84
C LYS A 80 -28.51 -68.33 -12.88
N GLY A 81 -27.23 -68.44 -13.27
CA GLY A 81 -26.51 -69.72 -13.34
C GLY A 81 -26.70 -70.53 -14.63
N GLU A 82 -27.66 -70.16 -15.49
CA GLU A 82 -27.88 -70.86 -16.76
C GLU A 82 -26.86 -70.46 -17.83
N LYS A 83 -26.45 -71.41 -18.68
CA LYS A 83 -25.51 -71.15 -19.80
C LYS A 83 -26.23 -70.56 -21.01
N VAL A 84 -26.75 -69.35 -20.81
CA VAL A 84 -27.52 -68.59 -21.78
C VAL A 84 -26.91 -67.21 -21.99
N THR A 85 -27.16 -66.62 -23.16
CA THR A 85 -26.58 -65.31 -23.50
C THR A 85 -27.53 -64.45 -24.33
N LEU A 86 -27.34 -63.13 -24.24
CA LEU A 86 -27.97 -62.14 -25.09
C LEU A 86 -26.93 -61.46 -25.97
N LEU A 87 -27.27 -61.34 -27.25
CA LEU A 87 -26.38 -60.78 -28.27
C LEU A 87 -26.97 -59.52 -28.90
N PRO A 88 -26.14 -58.58 -29.36
CA PRO A 88 -26.57 -57.51 -30.24
C PRO A 88 -27.19 -58.07 -31.52
N THR A 89 -28.16 -57.34 -32.06
CA THR A 89 -28.83 -57.70 -33.33
C THR A 89 -27.87 -57.72 -34.52
N GLU A 90 -26.72 -57.05 -34.40
CA GLU A 90 -25.64 -56.99 -35.39
C GLU A 90 -24.96 -58.35 -35.63
N TYR A 91 -25.02 -59.28 -34.68
CA TYR A 91 -24.48 -60.63 -34.85
C TYR A 91 -25.49 -61.52 -35.59
N GLU A 92 -25.08 -62.16 -36.69
CA GLU A 92 -25.93 -63.02 -37.53
C GLU A 92 -26.22 -64.41 -36.93
N VAL A 93 -26.58 -64.49 -35.64
CA VAL A 93 -26.90 -65.76 -34.92
C VAL A 93 -28.39 -65.88 -34.63
N ALA A 94 -29.05 -67.01 -34.88
CA ALA A 94 -30.47 -67.15 -34.58
C ALA A 94 -30.74 -67.36 -33.07
N ILE A 95 -31.92 -66.96 -32.61
CA ILE A 95 -32.37 -67.25 -31.23
C ILE A 95 -32.58 -68.77 -31.11
N GLY A 96 -31.95 -69.39 -30.11
CA GLY A 96 -31.93 -70.83 -29.88
C GLY A 96 -30.63 -71.52 -30.29
N GLU A 97 -29.77 -70.87 -31.09
CA GLU A 97 -28.46 -71.38 -31.46
C GLU A 97 -27.43 -71.27 -30.33
N TYR A 98 -26.31 -71.98 -30.48
CA TYR A 98 -25.22 -71.99 -29.52
C TYR A 98 -24.01 -71.21 -30.05
N VAL A 99 -23.44 -70.38 -29.17
CA VAL A 99 -22.19 -69.66 -29.43
C VAL A 99 -21.12 -70.09 -28.44
N THR A 100 -19.86 -70.08 -28.87
CA THR A 100 -18.73 -70.42 -27.99
C THR A 100 -18.02 -69.14 -27.56
N LEU A 101 -17.83 -68.97 -26.25
CA LEU A 101 -17.07 -67.85 -25.69
C LEU A 101 -15.68 -68.33 -25.29
N SER A 102 -14.66 -67.54 -25.60
CA SER A 102 -13.27 -67.84 -25.23
C SER A 102 -12.50 -66.58 -24.88
N LEU A 103 -11.36 -66.73 -24.20
CA LEU A 103 -10.46 -65.66 -23.80
C LEU A 103 -9.09 -65.88 -24.40
N ASP A 104 -8.60 -64.91 -25.16
CA ASP A 104 -7.20 -64.88 -25.57
C ASP A 104 -6.39 -64.12 -24.51
N GLU A 105 -5.34 -64.76 -23.99
CA GLU A 105 -4.46 -64.18 -22.98
C GLU A 105 -3.11 -63.80 -23.60
N TYR A 106 -2.64 -62.60 -23.28
CA TYR A 106 -1.33 -62.07 -23.69
C TYR A 106 -0.58 -61.60 -22.46
N ILE A 107 0.73 -61.82 -22.40
CA ILE A 107 1.60 -61.18 -21.42
C ILE A 107 2.29 -59.97 -22.06
N LEU A 108 2.05 -58.80 -21.49
CA LEU A 108 2.66 -57.53 -21.86
C LEU A 108 3.89 -57.32 -20.99
N MET A 109 5.04 -57.19 -21.64
CA MET A 109 6.34 -56.89 -21.02
C MET A 109 6.87 -55.57 -21.60
N PRO A 110 7.81 -54.88 -20.91
CA PRO A 110 8.36 -53.60 -21.38
C PRO A 110 8.96 -53.62 -22.80
N ARG A 111 9.27 -54.80 -23.35
CA ARG A 111 9.87 -55.00 -24.68
C ARG A 111 8.98 -55.75 -25.69
N GLY A 112 7.70 -55.99 -25.40
CA GLY A 112 6.77 -56.63 -26.34
C GLY A 112 5.61 -57.39 -25.67
N ALA A 113 4.74 -57.98 -26.50
CA ALA A 113 3.62 -58.81 -26.07
C ALA A 113 3.84 -60.27 -26.53
N ALA A 114 3.61 -61.24 -25.64
CA ALA A 114 3.63 -62.66 -26.00
C ALA A 114 2.24 -63.27 -25.78
N TYR A 115 1.79 -64.08 -26.72
CA TYR A 115 0.51 -64.77 -26.63
C TYR A 115 0.65 -66.01 -25.73
N LEU A 116 -0.20 -66.13 -24.72
CA LEU A 116 -0.19 -67.21 -23.74
C LEU A 116 -1.11 -68.38 -24.16
N GLY A 117 -2.16 -68.09 -24.92
CA GLY A 117 -3.10 -69.10 -25.41
C GLY A 117 -4.56 -68.66 -25.30
N ARG A 118 -5.45 -69.52 -25.83
CA ARG A 118 -6.91 -69.35 -25.80
C ARG A 118 -7.52 -70.24 -24.73
N ARG A 119 -8.25 -69.66 -23.78
CA ARG A 119 -9.04 -70.38 -22.77
C ARG A 119 -10.51 -70.40 -23.18
N ASN A 120 -11.10 -71.59 -23.31
CA ASN A 120 -12.52 -71.72 -23.65
C ASN A 120 -13.38 -71.56 -22.38
N LEU A 121 -14.37 -70.66 -22.43
CA LEU A 121 -15.33 -70.42 -21.35
C LEU A 121 -16.58 -71.31 -21.45
N GLY A 122 -16.83 -71.90 -22.62
CA GLY A 122 -17.92 -72.84 -22.87
C GLY A 122 -18.87 -72.41 -23.99
N GLN A 123 -19.91 -73.23 -24.20
CA GLN A 123 -20.99 -72.96 -25.15
C GLN A 123 -22.21 -72.39 -24.43
N PHE A 124 -22.83 -71.38 -25.03
CA PHE A 124 -23.97 -70.64 -24.48
C PHE A 124 -25.10 -70.59 -25.49
N ARG A 125 -26.33 -70.86 -25.04
CA ARG A 125 -27.52 -70.78 -25.88
C ARG A 125 -27.99 -69.33 -25.99
N VAL A 126 -28.20 -68.83 -27.20
CA VAL A 126 -28.70 -67.47 -27.44
C VAL A 126 -30.20 -67.45 -27.15
N VAL A 127 -30.62 -66.77 -26.08
CA VAL A 127 -32.05 -66.74 -25.67
C VAL A 127 -32.76 -65.47 -26.13
N GLY A 128 -32.01 -64.44 -26.51
CA GLY A 128 -32.57 -63.19 -27.00
C GLY A 128 -31.53 -62.27 -27.60
N LYS A 129 -32.01 -61.23 -28.27
CA LYS A 129 -31.21 -60.21 -28.93
C LYS A 129 -31.66 -58.81 -28.53
N PHE A 130 -30.75 -57.86 -28.57
CA PHE A 130 -31.05 -56.46 -28.27
C PHE A 130 -30.53 -55.52 -29.37
N GLU A 131 -31.12 -54.33 -29.49
CA GLU A 131 -30.65 -53.29 -30.40
C GLU A 131 -29.71 -52.33 -29.65
N PRO A 132 -28.43 -52.19 -30.06
CA PRO A 132 -27.46 -51.34 -29.37
C PRO A 132 -27.88 -49.88 -29.22
N THR A 133 -28.60 -49.35 -30.20
CA THR A 133 -29.10 -47.95 -30.22
C THR A 133 -30.15 -47.67 -29.15
N GLN A 134 -30.92 -48.67 -28.73
CA GLN A 134 -31.92 -48.50 -27.67
C GLN A 134 -31.26 -48.53 -26.28
N LEU A 135 -30.19 -49.32 -26.15
CA LEU A 135 -29.43 -49.46 -24.91
C LEU A 135 -28.46 -48.31 -24.64
N SER A 136 -28.06 -47.55 -25.67
CA SER A 136 -27.19 -46.38 -25.51
C SER A 136 -27.83 -45.23 -24.74
N ALA A 137 -29.17 -45.19 -24.67
CA ALA A 137 -29.90 -44.20 -23.91
C ALA A 137 -30.14 -44.61 -22.44
N LEU A 138 -29.89 -45.87 -22.08
CA LEU A 138 -30.11 -46.38 -20.73
C LEU A 138 -29.00 -45.90 -19.80
N LYS A 139 -29.42 -45.32 -18.68
CA LYS A 139 -28.53 -44.74 -17.69
C LYS A 139 -28.56 -45.47 -16.36
N ARG A 140 -27.38 -45.47 -15.75
CA ARG A 140 -27.03 -45.68 -14.35
C ARG A 140 -28.04 -45.09 -13.37
N ILE A 141 -28.16 -45.67 -12.17
CA ILE A 141 -28.66 -44.97 -10.99
C ILE A 141 -27.77 -43.76 -10.64
N ASP A 142 -26.52 -43.77 -11.08
CA ASP A 142 -25.54 -42.66 -11.02
C ASP A 142 -25.62 -41.67 -12.20
N ASN A 143 -26.58 -41.84 -13.13
CA ASN A 143 -26.76 -41.05 -14.36
C ASN A 143 -25.65 -41.22 -15.43
N ASN A 144 -24.69 -42.13 -15.24
CA ASN A 144 -23.74 -42.53 -16.28
C ASN A 144 -24.37 -43.54 -17.26
N LEU A 145 -23.70 -43.86 -18.37
CA LEU A 145 -24.19 -44.90 -19.29
C LEU A 145 -24.16 -46.27 -18.62
N LEU A 146 -25.21 -47.09 -18.83
CA LEU A 146 -25.27 -48.44 -18.27
C LEU A 146 -24.22 -49.39 -18.87
N PHE A 147 -23.88 -49.17 -20.13
CA PHE A 147 -22.90 -49.97 -20.86
C PHE A 147 -22.03 -49.09 -21.75
N GLU A 148 -20.73 -49.37 -21.80
CA GLU A 148 -19.77 -48.73 -22.71
C GLU A 148 -19.42 -49.68 -23.86
N GLY A 149 -19.49 -49.21 -25.11
CA GLY A 149 -19.11 -50.01 -26.29
C GLY A 149 -20.14 -51.07 -26.72
N ILE A 150 -21.41 -50.68 -26.77
CA ILE A 150 -22.60 -51.56 -26.85
C ILE A 150 -22.64 -52.49 -28.07
N SER A 151 -21.99 -52.12 -29.18
CA SER A 151 -21.92 -52.95 -30.39
C SER A 151 -21.22 -54.29 -30.16
N ASN A 152 -20.25 -54.34 -29.23
CA ASN A 152 -19.40 -55.51 -29.01
C ASN A 152 -19.65 -56.16 -27.65
N ILE A 153 -20.80 -55.90 -27.01
CA ILE A 153 -21.10 -56.44 -25.68
C ILE A 153 -21.89 -57.74 -25.79
N ILE A 154 -21.50 -58.71 -24.97
CA ILE A 154 -22.26 -59.93 -24.74
C ILE A 154 -22.71 -59.95 -23.29
N LEU A 155 -24.01 -60.22 -23.08
CA LEU A 155 -24.59 -60.28 -21.74
C LEU A 155 -24.81 -61.73 -21.34
N LEU A 156 -24.36 -62.08 -20.15
CA LEU A 156 -24.59 -63.37 -19.51
C LEU A 156 -25.23 -63.17 -18.14
N PRO A 157 -25.96 -64.16 -17.61
CA PRO A 157 -26.41 -64.09 -16.24
C PRO A 157 -25.23 -64.35 -15.28
N ILE A 158 -25.22 -63.67 -14.13
CA ILE A 158 -24.26 -63.96 -13.06
C ILE A 158 -24.31 -65.46 -12.68
N ASN A 159 -23.18 -65.99 -12.22
CA ASN A 159 -22.96 -67.41 -11.91
C ASN A 159 -23.04 -68.39 -13.11
N ALA A 160 -23.23 -67.93 -14.36
CA ALA A 160 -23.22 -68.81 -15.54
C ALA A 160 -21.87 -69.50 -15.77
N ILE A 161 -20.78 -68.85 -15.34
CA ILE A 161 -19.39 -69.29 -15.52
C ILE A 161 -18.67 -69.15 -14.18
N LYS A 162 -17.82 -70.12 -13.86
CA LYS A 162 -16.86 -70.03 -12.75
C LYS A 162 -15.46 -69.94 -13.33
N ASP A 163 -14.95 -68.73 -13.51
CA ASP A 163 -13.60 -68.48 -14.01
C ASP A 163 -12.91 -67.43 -13.13
N PRO A 164 -11.61 -67.61 -12.78
CA PRO A 164 -10.89 -66.69 -11.89
C PRO A 164 -10.68 -65.29 -12.49
N SER A 165 -10.89 -65.10 -13.80
CA SER A 165 -10.75 -63.80 -14.46
C SER A 165 -12.00 -62.94 -14.36
N ILE A 166 -13.09 -63.47 -13.80
CA ILE A 166 -14.31 -62.71 -13.57
C ILE A 166 -14.12 -61.88 -12.30
N MET A 167 -14.39 -60.58 -12.38
CA MET A 167 -14.36 -59.68 -11.25
C MET A 167 -15.65 -58.86 -11.17
N ILE A 168 -16.07 -58.55 -9.95
CA ILE A 168 -17.18 -57.63 -9.73
C ILE A 168 -16.74 -56.24 -10.19
N SER A 169 -17.48 -55.69 -11.14
CA SER A 169 -17.24 -54.35 -11.70
C SER A 169 -17.94 -53.27 -10.91
N GLU A 170 -19.14 -53.56 -10.42
CA GLU A 170 -20.01 -52.63 -9.69
C GLU A 170 -20.88 -53.41 -8.71
N VAL A 171 -21.17 -52.78 -7.57
CA VAL A 171 -22.20 -53.22 -6.63
C VAL A 171 -23.20 -52.08 -6.47
N THR A 172 -24.48 -52.38 -6.67
CA THR A 172 -25.60 -51.47 -6.43
C THR A 172 -26.33 -51.88 -5.17
N VAL A 173 -26.53 -50.93 -4.25
CA VAL A 173 -27.22 -51.18 -2.99
C VAL A 173 -28.43 -50.27 -2.87
N ILE A 174 -29.58 -50.85 -2.53
CA ILE A 174 -30.82 -50.13 -2.26
C ILE A 174 -31.04 -50.15 -0.74
N PRO A 175 -31.02 -48.99 -0.07
CA PRO A 175 -31.21 -48.93 1.38
C PRO A 175 -32.68 -49.08 1.78
N ASN A 176 -32.92 -49.49 3.02
CA ASN A 176 -34.24 -49.52 3.65
C ASN A 176 -34.81 -48.10 3.83
N PRO A 177 -36.14 -47.91 3.73
CA PRO A 177 -36.76 -46.61 3.90
C PRO A 177 -36.52 -46.11 5.34
N GLY A 178 -35.78 -45.01 5.49
CA GLY A 178 -35.43 -44.43 6.80
C GLY A 178 -33.92 -44.17 6.98
N PHE A 179 -33.06 -44.82 6.19
CA PHE A 179 -31.62 -44.57 6.20
C PHE A 179 -31.22 -43.53 5.14
N ASP A 180 -30.28 -42.64 5.48
CA ASP A 180 -29.75 -41.64 4.55
C ASP A 180 -28.68 -42.25 3.63
N PRO A 181 -28.89 -42.30 2.29
CA PRO A 181 -27.90 -42.86 1.36
C PRO A 181 -26.54 -42.17 1.41
N LEU A 182 -26.49 -40.88 1.76
CA LEU A 182 -25.24 -40.11 1.83
C LEU A 182 -24.39 -40.51 3.03
N GLU A 183 -25.01 -40.76 4.18
CA GLU A 183 -24.29 -41.21 5.39
C GLU A 183 -23.75 -42.63 5.17
N LEU A 184 -24.58 -43.52 4.63
CA LEU A 184 -24.17 -44.88 4.27
C LEU A 184 -23.01 -44.88 3.26
N ALA A 185 -23.03 -44.00 2.26
CA ALA A 185 -21.93 -43.93 1.29
C ALA A 185 -20.60 -43.49 1.91
N LYS A 186 -20.63 -42.59 2.92
CA LYS A 186 -19.42 -42.20 3.65
C LYS A 186 -18.86 -43.36 4.47
N GLU A 187 -19.74 -44.10 5.15
CA GLU A 187 -19.35 -45.28 5.93
C GLU A 187 -18.78 -46.38 5.03
N LEU A 188 -19.46 -46.69 3.91
CA LEU A 188 -18.99 -47.69 2.95
C LEU A 188 -17.69 -47.28 2.27
N ALA A 189 -17.55 -46.01 1.87
CA ALA A 189 -16.30 -45.51 1.30
C ALA A 189 -15.14 -45.62 2.30
N TYR A 190 -15.39 -45.36 3.59
CA TYR A 190 -14.41 -45.49 4.65
C TYR A 190 -14.04 -46.95 4.94
N LEU A 191 -15.03 -47.83 5.08
CA LEU A 191 -14.83 -49.24 5.45
C LEU A 191 -14.20 -50.06 4.32
N LEU A 192 -14.65 -49.85 3.08
CA LEU A 192 -14.20 -50.63 1.93
C LEU A 192 -13.03 -49.97 1.19
N GLY A 193 -12.76 -48.68 1.43
CA GLY A 193 -11.75 -47.92 0.68
C GLY A 193 -12.07 -47.80 -0.82
N LEU A 194 -13.36 -47.83 -1.16
CA LEU A 194 -13.85 -47.79 -2.55
C LEU A 194 -14.58 -46.46 -2.82
N GLN A 195 -14.65 -46.07 -4.09
CA GLN A 195 -15.49 -44.96 -4.52
C GLN A 195 -16.97 -45.39 -4.45
N VAL A 196 -17.80 -44.62 -3.75
CA VAL A 196 -19.23 -44.90 -3.56
C VAL A 196 -20.05 -43.72 -4.03
N ILE A 197 -21.07 -43.96 -4.85
CA ILE A 197 -21.97 -42.92 -5.35
C ILE A 197 -23.29 -42.98 -4.56
N ALA A 198 -23.62 -41.92 -3.86
CA ALA A 198 -24.89 -41.76 -3.16
C ALA A 198 -25.89 -40.95 -4.01
N ASN A 199 -27.13 -41.42 -4.11
CA ASN A 199 -28.20 -40.63 -4.72
C ASN A 199 -29.17 -40.13 -3.63
N LYS A 200 -29.29 -38.80 -3.47
CA LYS A 200 -30.19 -38.16 -2.49
C LYS A 200 -30.88 -36.96 -3.12
N ASN A 201 -32.21 -36.88 -3.00
CA ASN A 201 -33.03 -35.76 -3.50
C ASN A 201 -32.80 -35.42 -5.00
N GLY A 202 -32.50 -36.42 -5.83
CA GLY A 202 -32.23 -36.24 -7.25
C GLY A 202 -30.80 -35.78 -7.60
N LEU A 203 -29.90 -35.74 -6.62
CA LEU A 203 -28.47 -35.46 -6.81
C LEU A 203 -27.64 -36.73 -6.60
N ALA A 204 -26.73 -37.02 -7.54
CA ALA A 204 -25.70 -38.04 -7.39
C ALA A 204 -24.43 -37.39 -6.82
N VAL A 205 -23.97 -37.89 -5.68
CA VAL A 205 -22.77 -37.41 -4.97
C VAL A 205 -21.74 -38.53 -4.94
N LEU A 206 -20.58 -38.29 -5.54
CA LEU A 206 -19.44 -39.20 -5.50
C LEU A 206 -18.68 -39.00 -4.18
N VAL A 207 -18.52 -40.08 -3.43
CA VAL A 207 -17.79 -40.13 -2.15
C VAL A 207 -16.59 -41.04 -2.34
N GLU A 208 -15.40 -40.48 -2.22
CA GLU A 208 -14.15 -41.23 -2.33
C GLU A 208 -13.33 -41.09 -1.06
N TRP A 209 -12.79 -42.19 -0.57
CA TRP A 209 -11.81 -42.17 0.50
C TRP A 209 -10.40 -42.14 -0.11
N SER A 210 -9.88 -40.94 -0.34
CA SER A 210 -8.52 -40.78 -0.85
C SER A 210 -7.52 -40.63 0.30
N LEU A 211 -6.59 -41.59 0.43
CA LEU A 211 -5.31 -41.37 1.13
C LEU A 211 -4.36 -40.55 0.23
N GLU A 212 -4.88 -39.52 -0.44
CA GLU A 212 -4.00 -38.45 -0.84
C GLU A 212 -3.54 -37.83 0.48
N ILE A 213 -2.24 -37.90 0.75
CA ILE A 213 -1.57 -36.83 1.49
C ILE A 213 -1.63 -35.61 0.55
N SER A 214 -2.84 -35.17 0.20
CA SER A 214 -3.13 -33.78 0.01
C SER A 214 -2.90 -33.23 1.41
N SER A 215 -1.65 -32.84 1.68
CA SER A 215 -1.45 -31.68 2.52
C SER A 215 -2.21 -30.56 1.82
N GLY A 216 -3.52 -30.53 2.06
CA GLY A 216 -4.46 -29.73 1.32
C GLY A 216 -4.08 -28.29 1.54
N GLY A 217 -3.50 -27.67 0.51
CA GLY A 217 -3.23 -26.25 0.48
C GLY A 217 -1.86 -25.87 -0.05
N LEU A 218 -1.72 -24.55 -0.21
CA LEU A 218 -0.51 -23.86 -0.64
C LEU A 218 0.69 -24.03 0.32
N ILE A 219 0.49 -24.71 1.47
CA ILE A 219 1.44 -24.79 2.58
C ILE A 219 2.74 -25.49 2.18
N GLN A 220 2.66 -26.62 1.48
CA GLN A 220 3.85 -27.34 1.00
C GLN A 220 4.68 -26.52 0.00
N PHE A 221 4.05 -25.57 -0.69
CA PHE A 221 4.72 -24.67 -1.64
C PHE A 221 5.36 -23.46 -0.96
N ILE A 222 5.03 -23.14 0.29
CA ILE A 222 5.57 -21.97 1.00
C ILE A 222 7.10 -22.03 1.06
N VAL A 223 7.67 -23.19 1.38
CA VAL A 223 9.13 -23.33 1.55
C VAL A 223 9.87 -23.10 0.22
N PRO A 224 9.56 -23.81 -0.89
CA PRO A 224 10.18 -23.53 -2.19
C PRO A 224 9.97 -22.11 -2.68
N ILE A 225 8.76 -21.57 -2.51
CA ILE A 225 8.41 -20.21 -2.91
C ILE A 225 9.24 -19.18 -2.14
N SER A 226 9.41 -19.38 -0.82
CA SER A 226 10.25 -18.52 0.02
C SER A 226 11.71 -18.56 -0.41
N VAL A 227 12.24 -19.75 -0.70
CA VAL A 227 13.61 -19.92 -1.20
C VAL A 227 13.79 -19.22 -2.55
N ALA A 228 12.82 -19.34 -3.45
CA ALA A 228 12.84 -18.67 -4.75
C ALA A 228 12.83 -17.14 -4.58
N GLY A 229 11.96 -16.59 -3.73
CA GLY A 229 11.92 -15.16 -3.43
C GLY A 229 13.25 -14.64 -2.84
N LEU A 230 13.86 -15.41 -1.94
CA LEU A 230 15.19 -15.09 -1.38
C LEU A 230 16.30 -15.14 -2.44
N MET A 231 16.26 -16.11 -3.36
CA MET A 231 17.20 -16.15 -4.49
C MET A 231 17.06 -14.92 -5.39
N VAL A 232 15.83 -14.51 -5.72
CA VAL A 232 15.59 -13.29 -6.49
C VAL A 232 16.11 -12.06 -5.75
N TYR A 233 15.90 -11.98 -4.43
CA TYR A 233 16.44 -10.91 -3.61
C TYR A 233 17.97 -10.85 -3.65
N ILE A 234 18.65 -11.98 -3.47
CA ILE A 234 20.13 -12.04 -3.47
C ILE A 234 20.69 -11.63 -4.83
N THR A 235 20.13 -12.18 -5.91
CA THR A 235 20.57 -11.87 -7.28
C THR A 235 20.34 -10.40 -7.62
N MET A 236 19.17 -9.84 -7.34
CA MET A 236 18.89 -8.43 -7.60
C MET A 236 19.72 -7.49 -6.71
N SER A 237 20.02 -7.89 -5.47
CA SER A 237 20.93 -7.14 -4.60
C SER A 237 22.37 -7.16 -5.13
N SER A 238 22.81 -8.26 -5.74
CA SER A 238 24.12 -8.35 -6.40
C SER A 238 24.20 -7.43 -7.62
N VAL A 239 23.17 -7.45 -8.48
CA VAL A 239 23.07 -6.57 -9.66
C VAL A 239 23.08 -5.10 -9.24
N TYR A 240 22.40 -4.76 -8.16
CA TYR A 240 22.43 -3.41 -7.59
C TYR A 240 23.85 -2.96 -7.19
N GLU A 241 24.61 -3.81 -6.49
CA GLU A 241 25.97 -3.44 -6.07
C GLU A 241 26.92 -3.28 -7.27
N GLU A 242 26.77 -4.14 -8.29
CA GLU A 242 27.57 -4.06 -9.52
C GLU A 242 27.28 -2.76 -10.30
N ARG A 243 26.00 -2.38 -10.43
CA ARG A 243 25.56 -1.20 -11.19
C ARG A 243 25.49 0.08 -10.36
N ARG A 244 25.91 0.05 -9.09
CA ARG A 244 25.84 1.18 -8.17
C ARG A 244 26.54 2.44 -8.71
N ARG A 245 27.69 2.28 -9.36
CA ARG A 245 28.44 3.41 -9.96
C ARG A 245 27.68 4.07 -11.10
N GLU A 246 27.00 3.29 -11.94
CA GLU A 246 26.18 3.78 -13.05
C GLU A 246 24.92 4.52 -12.53
N LEU A 247 24.30 4.00 -11.48
CA LEU A 247 23.16 4.66 -10.85
C LEU A 247 23.53 6.01 -10.26
N LEU A 248 24.72 6.11 -9.67
CA LEU A 248 25.24 7.38 -9.16
C LEU A 248 25.49 8.38 -10.29
N THR A 249 26.06 7.97 -11.43
CA THR A 249 26.24 8.89 -12.56
C THR A 249 24.90 9.36 -13.11
N LEU A 250 23.91 8.48 -13.25
CA LEU A 250 22.55 8.86 -13.66
C LEU A 250 21.87 9.80 -12.65
N ALA A 251 22.04 9.56 -11.35
CA ALA A 251 21.55 10.46 -10.31
C ALA A 251 22.20 11.85 -10.40
N THR A 252 23.50 11.93 -10.69
CA THR A 252 24.20 13.22 -10.86
C THR A 252 23.75 13.98 -12.10
N LEU A 253 23.28 13.27 -13.14
CA LEU A 253 22.71 13.86 -14.34
C LEU A 253 21.24 14.30 -14.17
N GLY A 254 20.65 14.08 -12.98
CA GLY A 254 19.30 14.52 -12.64
C GLY A 254 18.21 13.45 -12.77
N LEU A 255 18.56 12.16 -12.74
CA LEU A 255 17.55 11.09 -12.72
C LEU A 255 16.72 11.13 -11.42
N ASP A 256 15.40 11.32 -11.59
CA ASP A 256 14.43 11.27 -10.48
C ASP A 256 14.48 9.89 -9.79
N PRO A 257 14.59 9.82 -8.45
CA PRO A 257 14.55 8.56 -7.72
C PRO A 257 13.31 7.69 -8.02
N ARG A 258 12.16 8.28 -8.36
CA ARG A 258 10.99 7.49 -8.78
C ARG A 258 11.27 6.73 -10.07
N ASN A 259 11.87 7.39 -11.04
CA ASN A 259 12.23 6.77 -12.32
C ASN A 259 13.34 5.74 -12.14
N MET A 260 14.29 5.99 -11.24
CA MET A 260 15.32 5.01 -10.86
C MET A 260 14.71 3.73 -10.27
N LEU A 261 13.77 3.86 -9.33
CA LEU A 261 13.04 2.72 -8.75
C LEU A 261 12.27 1.96 -9.82
N LEU A 262 11.49 2.67 -10.66
CA LEU A 262 10.68 2.06 -11.70
C LEU A 262 11.54 1.29 -12.71
N THR A 263 12.70 1.83 -13.07
CA THR A 263 13.62 1.17 -14.02
C THR A 263 14.10 -0.17 -13.46
N PHE A 264 14.59 -0.19 -12.22
CA PHE A 264 15.06 -1.41 -11.56
C PHE A 264 13.94 -2.42 -11.30
N LEU A 265 12.76 -1.95 -10.91
CA LEU A 265 11.60 -2.81 -10.67
C LEU A 265 11.08 -3.44 -11.97
N VAL A 266 11.02 -2.67 -13.07
CA VAL A 266 10.61 -3.18 -14.39
C VAL A 266 11.64 -4.17 -14.93
N GLU A 267 12.94 -3.91 -14.76
CA GLU A 267 13.99 -4.84 -15.15
C GLU A 267 13.84 -6.18 -14.41
N ALA A 268 13.66 -6.14 -13.08
CA ALA A 268 13.40 -7.34 -12.29
C ALA A 268 12.14 -8.08 -12.75
N LEU A 269 11.05 -7.36 -12.99
CA LEU A 269 9.76 -7.93 -13.40
C LEU A 269 9.84 -8.59 -14.78
N LEU A 270 10.52 -7.96 -15.75
CA LEU A 270 10.70 -8.51 -17.09
C LEU A 270 11.52 -9.79 -17.07
N LEU A 271 12.66 -9.78 -16.37
CA LEU A 271 13.54 -10.95 -16.25
C LEU A 271 12.83 -12.09 -15.49
N GLY A 272 12.14 -11.77 -14.41
CA GLY A 272 11.40 -12.74 -13.61
C GLY A 272 10.18 -13.33 -14.33
N LEU A 273 9.47 -12.52 -15.13
CA LEU A 273 8.35 -12.99 -15.96
C LEU A 273 8.85 -13.95 -17.05
N LEU A 274 9.95 -13.61 -17.74
CA LEU A 274 10.60 -14.53 -18.69
C LEU A 274 11.04 -15.83 -18.01
N GLY A 275 11.66 -15.75 -16.82
CA GLY A 275 12.02 -16.92 -16.03
C GLY A 275 10.82 -17.78 -15.63
N THR A 276 9.69 -17.16 -15.27
CA THR A 276 8.44 -17.86 -14.94
C THR A 276 7.88 -18.60 -16.16
N PHE A 277 7.90 -17.98 -17.34
CA PHE A 277 7.50 -18.64 -18.58
C PHE A 277 8.38 -19.84 -18.90
N ILE A 278 9.71 -19.68 -18.81
CA ILE A 278 10.67 -20.76 -19.07
C ILE A 278 10.49 -21.89 -18.06
N GLY A 279 10.30 -21.58 -16.78
CA GLY A 279 10.09 -22.59 -15.74
C GLY A 279 8.77 -23.36 -15.90
N PHE A 280 7.69 -22.64 -16.23
CA PHE A 280 6.38 -23.25 -16.48
C PHE A 280 6.44 -24.20 -17.67
N PHE A 281 6.88 -23.74 -18.85
CA PHE A 281 7.00 -24.58 -20.04
C PHE A 281 8.06 -25.69 -19.88
N GLY A 282 9.15 -25.40 -19.18
CA GLY A 282 10.19 -26.37 -18.85
C GLY A 282 9.66 -27.54 -18.03
N THR A 283 8.68 -27.31 -17.15
CA THR A 283 8.02 -28.39 -16.38
C THR A 283 7.29 -29.36 -17.30
N TYR A 284 6.61 -28.88 -18.34
CA TYR A 284 5.94 -29.74 -19.32
C TYR A 284 6.93 -30.51 -20.18
N ILE A 285 7.99 -29.86 -20.65
CA ILE A 285 9.04 -30.53 -21.42
C ILE A 285 9.67 -31.64 -20.58
N LEU A 286 9.98 -31.37 -19.30
CA LEU A 286 10.53 -32.36 -18.39
C LEU A 286 9.55 -33.52 -18.15
N SER A 287 8.25 -33.25 -18.01
CA SER A 287 7.22 -34.28 -17.84
C SER A 287 7.11 -35.22 -19.04
N MET A 288 7.34 -34.71 -20.25
CA MET A 288 7.33 -35.50 -21.48
C MET A 288 8.57 -36.41 -21.59
N ILE A 289 9.70 -35.98 -21.04
CA ILE A 289 10.98 -36.70 -21.07
C ILE A 289 11.10 -37.72 -19.93
N ALA A 290 10.23 -37.67 -18.91
CA ALA A 290 10.31 -38.49 -17.70
C ALA A 290 9.37 -39.72 -17.64
N PRO A 291 9.25 -40.63 -18.63
CA PRO A 291 8.29 -41.73 -18.57
C PRO A 291 8.77 -42.99 -17.80
N LEU A 292 9.87 -42.98 -17.02
CA LEU A 292 10.49 -44.24 -16.58
C LEU A 292 10.34 -44.64 -15.09
N ALA A 293 9.87 -43.79 -14.18
CA ALA A 293 9.87 -44.18 -12.75
C ALA A 293 8.65 -43.79 -11.92
N LEU A 294 7.82 -42.84 -12.38
CA LEU A 294 6.69 -42.38 -11.60
C LEU A 294 5.50 -42.15 -12.54
N THR A 295 4.39 -42.83 -12.28
CA THR A 295 3.07 -42.60 -12.88
C THR A 295 2.52 -41.23 -12.47
N TYR A 296 3.19 -40.14 -12.86
CA TYR A 296 2.68 -38.78 -12.72
C TYR A 296 1.91 -38.40 -13.99
N TYR A 297 0.59 -38.50 -13.94
CA TYR A 297 -0.27 -37.86 -14.93
C TYR A 297 -0.34 -36.37 -14.61
N VAL A 298 0.44 -35.56 -15.32
CA VAL A 298 0.28 -34.10 -15.29
C VAL A 298 -0.95 -33.77 -16.12
N ASN A 299 -2.07 -33.45 -15.47
CA ASN A 299 -3.23 -32.90 -16.16
C ASN A 299 -3.00 -31.39 -16.38
N PRO A 300 -2.75 -30.94 -17.63
CA PRO A 300 -2.60 -29.51 -17.90
C PRO A 300 -3.94 -28.82 -17.69
N SER A 301 -4.03 -28.03 -16.63
CA SER A 301 -5.16 -27.14 -16.39
C SER A 301 -4.78 -25.72 -16.79
N VAL A 302 -5.68 -25.02 -17.50
CA VAL A 302 -5.49 -23.60 -17.81
C VAL A 302 -5.35 -22.77 -16.52
N PHE A 303 -5.95 -23.22 -15.41
CA PHE A 303 -5.87 -22.55 -14.13
C PHE A 303 -4.46 -22.58 -13.53
N THR A 304 -3.69 -23.64 -13.73
CA THR A 304 -2.32 -23.74 -13.18
C THR A 304 -1.36 -22.77 -13.85
N PHE A 305 -1.59 -22.41 -15.12
CA PHE A 305 -0.85 -21.35 -15.80
C PHE A 305 -1.05 -20.00 -15.12
N PHE A 306 -2.30 -19.61 -14.86
CA PHE A 306 -2.59 -18.34 -14.20
C PHE A 306 -2.05 -18.29 -12.78
N VAL A 307 -2.15 -19.39 -12.03
CA VAL A 307 -1.57 -19.50 -10.68
C VAL A 307 -0.04 -19.37 -10.73
N ALA A 308 0.63 -20.08 -11.64
CA ALA A 308 2.08 -19.99 -11.79
C ALA A 308 2.54 -18.59 -12.18
N LEU A 309 1.84 -17.94 -13.12
CA LEU A 309 2.14 -16.57 -13.53
C LEU A 309 1.93 -15.57 -12.38
N PHE A 310 0.83 -15.70 -11.64
CA PHE A 310 0.54 -14.84 -10.50
C PHE A 310 1.56 -14.99 -9.38
N VAL A 311 1.90 -16.23 -9.01
CA VAL A 311 2.91 -16.53 -7.99
C VAL A 311 4.29 -16.04 -8.44
N GLY A 312 4.66 -16.26 -9.70
CA GLY A 312 5.92 -15.77 -10.27
C GLY A 312 6.04 -14.25 -10.21
N VAL A 313 5.02 -13.52 -10.65
CA VAL A 313 4.99 -12.05 -10.60
C VAL A 313 5.10 -11.55 -9.16
N ILE A 314 4.35 -12.14 -8.22
CA ILE A 314 4.41 -11.74 -6.81
C ILE A 314 5.79 -11.99 -6.21
N MET A 315 6.39 -13.15 -6.47
CA MET A 315 7.70 -13.49 -5.90
C MET A 315 8.82 -12.62 -6.47
N VAL A 316 8.78 -12.34 -7.76
CA VAL A 316 9.73 -11.44 -8.42
C VAL A 316 9.57 -10.02 -7.89
N PHE A 317 8.32 -9.56 -7.72
CA PHE A 317 8.05 -8.26 -7.12
C PHE A 317 8.59 -8.18 -5.69
N LEU A 318 8.25 -9.14 -4.82
CA LEU A 318 8.71 -9.15 -3.42
C LEU A 318 10.24 -9.21 -3.31
N GLY A 319 10.89 -10.07 -4.11
CA GLY A 319 12.35 -10.20 -4.13
C GLY A 319 13.07 -8.97 -4.70
N GLY A 320 12.52 -8.36 -5.75
CA GLY A 320 13.09 -7.20 -6.43
C GLY A 320 12.77 -5.84 -5.78
N TYR A 321 11.74 -5.77 -4.94
CA TYR A 321 11.28 -4.51 -4.35
C TYR A 321 12.29 -3.90 -3.38
N ILE A 322 12.89 -4.70 -2.49
CA ILE A 322 13.85 -4.20 -1.49
C ILE A 322 15.11 -3.62 -2.17
N PRO A 323 15.78 -4.32 -3.11
CA PRO A 323 16.91 -3.76 -3.85
C PRO A 323 16.53 -2.50 -4.66
N SER A 324 15.33 -2.46 -5.24
CA SER A 324 14.85 -1.29 -5.99
C SER A 324 14.68 -0.04 -5.13
N ILE A 325 14.22 -0.19 -3.87
CA ILE A 325 14.18 0.92 -2.91
C ILE A 325 15.60 1.34 -2.50
N ARG A 326 16.52 0.39 -2.31
CA ARG A 326 17.92 0.75 -2.02
C ARG A 326 18.53 1.56 -3.15
N ALA A 327 18.25 1.21 -4.40
CA ALA A 327 18.64 1.98 -5.57
C ALA A 327 18.08 3.41 -5.55
N GLN A 328 16.78 3.57 -5.24
CA GLN A 328 16.14 4.88 -5.08
C GLN A 328 16.91 5.80 -4.11
N GLY A 329 17.46 5.23 -3.03
CA GLY A 329 18.18 5.97 -1.98
C GLY A 329 19.48 6.64 -2.45
N LEU A 330 20.01 6.28 -3.63
CA LEU A 330 21.22 6.89 -4.18
C LEU A 330 20.96 8.25 -4.85
N SER A 331 19.75 8.51 -5.34
CA SER A 331 19.43 9.81 -5.93
C SER A 331 19.10 10.83 -4.85
N LEU A 332 20.04 11.75 -4.62
CA LEU A 332 19.90 12.86 -3.67
C LEU A 332 18.83 13.88 -4.08
N MET A 333 18.35 13.85 -5.33
CA MET A 333 17.41 14.85 -5.85
C MET A 333 15.97 14.68 -5.37
N GLY A 334 15.54 13.49 -4.93
CA GLY A 334 14.13 13.28 -4.54
C GLY A 334 13.86 13.11 -3.04
N ARG A 335 14.87 13.30 -2.17
CA ARG A 335 14.56 13.68 -0.79
C ARG A 335 14.45 15.19 -0.75
N VAL A 336 13.23 15.71 -0.64
CA VAL A 336 13.04 16.95 0.12
C VAL A 336 13.50 16.57 1.52
N LYS A 337 14.76 16.87 1.85
CA LYS A 337 15.26 16.76 3.21
C LYS A 337 14.41 17.73 4.01
N THR A 338 13.32 17.25 4.60
CA THR A 338 12.52 18.04 5.53
C THR A 338 13.46 18.37 6.66
N ARG A 339 13.90 19.63 6.72
CA ARG A 339 14.71 20.15 7.81
C ARG A 339 13.96 19.83 9.10
N GLU A 340 14.53 18.95 9.91
CA GLU A 340 14.05 18.76 11.27
C GLU A 340 14.47 20.00 12.04
N LEU A 341 13.49 20.77 12.51
CA LEU A 341 13.68 21.95 13.36
C LEU A 341 14.08 21.48 14.78
N LEU A 342 15.21 20.77 14.90
CA LEU A 342 15.76 20.27 16.15
C LEU A 342 16.63 21.36 16.78
N GLY A 343 16.12 22.02 17.82
CA GLY A 343 16.91 22.90 18.69
C GLY A 343 16.78 24.41 18.46
N GLU A 344 16.01 24.86 17.47
CA GLU A 344 15.86 26.30 17.14
C GLU A 344 14.65 26.98 17.83
N LEU A 345 13.83 26.20 18.53
CA LEU A 345 12.67 26.69 19.26
C LEU A 345 13.09 27.14 20.66
N ILE A 346 13.15 28.46 20.86
CA ILE A 346 13.45 29.08 22.15
C ILE A 346 12.17 29.04 23.00
N THR A 347 12.27 28.56 24.23
CA THR A 347 11.10 28.52 25.15
C THR A 347 11.17 29.71 26.10
N GLU A 348 10.21 30.62 26.00
CA GLU A 348 10.05 31.75 26.93
C GLU A 348 8.72 31.61 27.68
N GLY A 349 8.79 31.21 28.95
CA GLY A 349 7.61 30.97 29.78
C GLY A 349 6.68 29.89 29.19
N ASP A 350 5.46 30.28 28.85
CA ASP A 350 4.43 29.40 28.26
C ASP A 350 4.38 29.47 26.71
N ASN A 351 5.25 30.27 26.11
CA ASN A 351 5.33 30.46 24.67
C ASN A 351 6.63 29.90 24.09
N ILE A 352 6.58 29.50 22.83
CA ILE A 352 7.72 29.12 22.01
C ILE A 352 7.95 30.22 20.99
N ILE A 353 9.21 30.63 20.88
CA ILE A 353 9.69 31.64 19.94
C ILE A 353 10.55 30.96 18.89
N PHE A 354 10.21 31.18 17.62
CA PHE A 354 10.98 30.73 16.47
C PHE A 354 11.49 31.95 15.69
N PRO A 355 12.80 32.26 15.77
CA PRO A 355 13.39 33.36 15.00
C PRO A 355 13.47 32.97 13.51
N LEU A 356 12.94 33.82 12.63
CA LEU A 356 13.02 33.60 11.18
C LEU A 356 14.39 34.02 10.64
N PRO A 357 14.88 33.42 9.54
CA PRO A 357 16.22 33.65 9.01
C PRO A 357 16.33 34.95 8.19
N ILE A 358 15.77 36.05 8.68
CA ILE A 358 15.91 37.39 8.09
C ILE A 358 16.43 38.35 9.14
N ARG A 359 17.36 39.21 8.73
CA ARG A 359 17.81 40.37 9.49
C ARG A 359 17.79 41.56 8.56
N GLU A 360 17.02 42.59 8.88
CA GLU A 360 16.84 43.76 8.03
C GLU A 360 17.03 45.07 8.80
N THR A 361 17.35 46.14 8.09
CA THR A 361 17.52 47.46 8.71
C THR A 361 16.18 48.07 9.09
N ILE A 362 16.18 48.93 10.12
CA ILE A 362 14.98 49.65 10.59
C ILE A 362 14.32 50.47 9.47
N GLN A 363 15.09 50.97 8.50
CA GLN A 363 14.58 51.72 7.36
C GLN A 363 13.61 50.90 6.49
N ASN A 364 13.83 49.58 6.41
CA ASN A 364 12.99 48.66 5.65
C ASN A 364 11.89 48.00 6.50
N SER A 365 11.68 48.45 7.74
CA SER A 365 10.67 47.91 8.68
C SER A 365 9.27 47.79 8.06
N GLU A 366 8.82 48.84 7.37
CA GLU A 366 7.50 48.86 6.74
C GLU A 366 7.40 47.89 5.56
N LEU A 367 8.46 47.77 4.76
CA LEU A 367 8.55 46.79 3.67
C LEU A 367 8.50 45.37 4.22
N LEU A 368 9.22 45.09 5.30
CA LEU A 368 9.24 43.80 5.97
C LEU A 368 7.89 43.45 6.60
N TYR A 369 7.23 44.42 7.24
CA TYR A 369 5.87 44.27 7.78
C TYR A 369 4.84 43.94 6.68
N ASN A 370 4.84 44.72 5.59
CA ASN A 370 3.91 44.51 4.47
C ASN A 370 4.14 43.15 3.80
N TYR A 371 5.41 42.77 3.58
CA TYR A 371 5.74 41.47 3.03
C TYR A 371 5.30 40.33 3.96
N SER A 372 5.57 40.45 5.25
CA SER A 372 5.21 39.46 6.27
C SER A 372 3.69 39.25 6.31
N ARG A 373 2.90 40.33 6.21
CA ARG A 373 1.45 40.26 6.11
C ARG A 373 0.98 39.61 4.80
N GLU A 374 1.62 39.94 3.67
CA GLU A 374 1.33 39.34 2.36
C GLU A 374 1.61 37.84 2.35
N VAL A 375 2.74 37.41 2.95
CA VAL A 375 3.14 36.01 3.07
C VAL A 375 2.13 35.23 3.92
N LEU A 376 1.70 35.77 5.06
CA LEU A 376 0.66 35.13 5.89
C LEU A 376 -0.66 34.95 5.12
N GLY A 377 -1.01 35.90 4.23
CA GLY A 377 -2.17 35.77 3.34
C GLY A 377 -2.00 34.75 2.21
N LYS A 378 -0.77 34.44 1.80
CA LYS A 378 -0.46 33.40 0.79
C LYS A 378 -0.51 31.99 1.34
N LEU A 379 -0.46 31.82 2.67
CA LEU A 379 -0.56 30.51 3.29
C LEU A 379 -1.95 29.89 3.03
N PRO A 380 -2.03 28.55 2.88
CA PRO A 380 -3.30 27.87 2.64
C PRO A 380 -4.35 28.22 3.70
N PRO A 381 -5.62 28.48 3.31
CA PRO A 381 -6.69 28.77 4.27
C PRO A 381 -7.01 27.59 5.19
N SER A 382 -6.51 26.39 4.87
CA SER A 382 -6.55 25.21 5.73
C SER A 382 -5.57 25.27 6.91
N LEU A 383 -4.58 26.17 6.87
CA LEU A 383 -3.53 26.32 7.89
C LEU A 383 -3.67 27.62 8.68
N VAL A 384 -4.10 28.71 8.05
CA VAL A 384 -4.25 30.03 8.70
C VAL A 384 -5.61 30.63 8.35
N ASP A 385 -6.31 31.15 9.35
CA ASP A 385 -7.52 31.94 9.12
C ASP A 385 -7.17 33.36 8.64
N HIS A 386 -7.46 33.66 7.37
CA HIS A 386 -7.15 34.94 6.74
C HIS A 386 -7.86 36.14 7.40
N HIS A 387 -9.03 35.94 8.02
CA HIS A 387 -9.77 37.02 8.68
C HIS A 387 -9.20 37.41 10.04
N SER A 388 -8.42 36.50 10.63
CA SER A 388 -7.78 36.72 11.94
C SER A 388 -6.50 37.56 11.86
N ILE A 389 -5.97 37.80 10.66
CA ILE A 389 -4.69 38.50 10.46
C ILE A 389 -4.83 39.99 10.78
N LYS A 390 -4.30 40.40 11.93
CA LYS A 390 -4.26 41.81 12.39
C LYS A 390 -2.84 42.22 12.70
N GLY A 391 -2.38 43.28 12.03
CA GLY A 391 -1.02 43.79 12.16
C GLY A 391 -0.98 45.22 12.70
N GLU A 392 -0.03 45.48 13.58
CA GLU A 392 0.30 46.79 14.13
C GLU A 392 1.80 47.07 13.91
N ILE A 393 2.14 48.30 13.53
CA ILE A 393 3.52 48.76 13.38
C ILE A 393 3.76 49.95 14.32
N TYR A 394 4.84 49.88 15.09
CA TYR A 394 5.21 50.88 16.09
C TYR A 394 6.12 51.94 15.48
N GLY A 395 6.16 53.15 16.06
CA GLY A 395 6.97 54.26 15.53
C GLY A 395 8.49 53.97 15.52
N ASP A 396 8.98 53.03 16.31
CA ASP A 396 10.37 52.56 16.36
C ASP A 396 10.74 51.55 15.24
N GLY A 397 9.76 51.14 14.43
CA GLY A 397 9.95 50.17 13.34
C GLY A 397 9.68 48.71 13.74
N SER A 398 9.47 48.42 15.03
CA SER A 398 8.99 47.11 15.46
C SER A 398 7.55 46.89 15.00
N PHE A 399 7.13 45.64 14.85
CA PHE A 399 5.76 45.31 14.44
C PHE A 399 5.27 44.01 15.07
N ASN A 400 3.95 43.85 15.14
CA ASN A 400 3.31 42.63 15.61
C ASN A 400 2.15 42.27 14.69
N ILE A 401 2.14 41.04 14.17
CA ILE A 401 1.04 40.50 13.36
C ILE A 401 0.47 39.28 14.07
N SER A 402 -0.73 39.45 14.64
CA SER A 402 -1.51 38.37 15.25
C SER A 402 -2.33 37.61 14.20
N PHE A 403 -2.37 36.29 14.29
CA PHE A 403 -3.16 35.41 13.43
C PHE A 403 -3.51 34.09 14.14
N ILE A 404 -4.51 33.39 13.66
CA ILE A 404 -4.94 32.09 14.19
C ILE A 404 -4.56 30.99 13.21
N ALA A 405 -3.77 30.04 13.67
CA ALA A 405 -3.48 28.82 12.96
C ALA A 405 -4.58 27.76 13.21
N LEU A 406 -5.02 27.10 12.15
CA LEU A 406 -6.10 26.12 12.17
C LEU A 406 -5.53 24.71 12.22
N ALA A 407 -5.98 23.93 13.20
CA ALA A 407 -5.58 22.54 13.40
C ALA A 407 -6.79 21.58 13.35
N SER A 408 -6.51 20.32 12.96
CA SER A 408 -7.48 19.21 12.81
C SER A 408 -8.84 19.60 12.19
N GLY A 409 -8.84 20.09 10.94
CA GLY A 409 -10.08 20.36 10.21
C GLY A 409 -10.92 21.50 10.79
N GLN A 410 -10.26 22.60 11.22
CA GLN A 410 -10.87 23.81 11.79
C GLN A 410 -11.44 23.66 13.21
N SER A 411 -11.13 22.58 13.93
CA SER A 411 -11.62 22.36 15.30
C SER A 411 -10.72 22.96 16.39
N VAL A 412 -9.42 23.13 16.09
CA VAL A 412 -8.44 23.65 17.05
C VAL A 412 -7.89 24.96 16.54
N PHE A 413 -8.04 26.02 17.33
CA PHE A 413 -7.57 27.37 17.03
C PHE A 413 -6.32 27.68 17.86
N ILE A 414 -5.20 27.92 17.19
CA ILE A 414 -3.92 28.18 17.83
C ILE A 414 -3.57 29.66 17.62
N PRO A 415 -3.57 30.49 18.68
CA PRO A 415 -3.18 31.89 18.54
C PRO A 415 -1.67 31.98 18.30
N CYS A 416 -1.28 32.62 17.20
CA CYS A 416 0.11 32.85 16.83
C CYS A 416 0.35 34.36 16.64
N SER A 417 1.56 34.82 16.93
CA SER A 417 1.96 36.20 16.65
C SER A 417 3.33 36.25 16.01
N LEU A 418 3.45 36.95 14.89
CA LEU A 418 4.73 37.27 14.25
C LEU A 418 5.18 38.65 14.74
N ARG A 419 6.24 38.68 15.55
CA ARG A 419 6.82 39.89 16.13
C ARG A 419 8.10 40.28 15.41
N GLY A 420 8.18 41.48 14.86
CA GLY A 420 9.42 42.10 14.40
C GLY A 420 10.09 42.80 15.58
N GLU A 421 10.97 42.11 16.29
CA GLU A 421 11.69 42.68 17.43
C GLU A 421 12.90 43.48 16.94
N LYS A 422 13.06 44.69 17.48
CA LYS A 422 14.22 45.55 17.22
C LYS A 422 15.38 45.11 18.10
N ASN A 423 16.54 44.88 17.49
CA ASN A 423 17.80 44.65 18.17
C ASN A 423 18.87 45.56 17.53
N GLU A 424 19.25 46.62 18.24
CA GLU A 424 20.09 47.71 17.71
C GLU A 424 19.50 48.28 16.40
N ASP A 425 20.27 48.30 15.30
CA ASP A 425 19.86 48.81 13.99
C ASP A 425 19.10 47.79 13.12
N ILE A 426 18.83 46.59 13.65
CA ILE A 426 18.32 45.44 12.91
C ILE A 426 16.99 44.99 13.49
N ILE A 427 16.05 44.66 12.61
CA ILE A 427 14.78 44.00 12.97
C ILE A 427 14.90 42.52 12.66
N VAL A 428 14.57 41.70 13.66
CA VAL A 428 14.53 40.25 13.56
C VAL A 428 13.10 39.78 13.77
N PRO A 429 12.42 39.26 12.72
CA PRO A 429 11.09 38.70 12.87
C PRO A 429 11.12 37.33 13.56
N SER A 430 10.25 37.12 14.54
CA SER A 430 10.10 35.89 15.30
C SER A 430 8.62 35.49 15.41
N ILE A 431 8.34 34.19 15.29
CA ILE A 431 6.99 33.64 15.44
C ILE A 431 6.83 33.13 16.86
N VAL A 432 5.75 33.53 17.52
CA VAL A 432 5.41 33.14 18.87
C VAL A 432 4.12 32.32 18.88
N PHE A 433 4.14 31.17 19.55
CA PHE A 433 2.97 30.29 19.70
C PHE A 433 3.02 29.53 21.04
N PRO A 434 1.90 28.99 21.55
CA PRO A 434 1.87 28.34 22.87
C PRO A 434 2.64 27.01 22.90
N LYS A 435 3.30 26.74 24.02
CA LYS A 435 4.17 25.56 24.21
C LYS A 435 3.45 24.22 24.03
N SER A 436 2.17 24.15 24.37
CA SER A 436 1.32 22.96 24.22
C SER A 436 1.25 22.42 22.79
N PHE A 437 1.54 23.26 21.79
CA PHE A 437 1.45 22.89 20.38
C PHE A 437 2.82 22.62 19.71
N ARG A 438 3.92 22.53 20.47
CA ARG A 438 5.28 22.29 19.94
C ARG A 438 5.38 21.14 18.93
N GLU A 439 4.71 20.01 19.23
CA GLU A 439 4.79 18.80 18.43
C GLU A 439 3.73 18.71 17.32
N TYR A 440 2.84 19.70 17.21
CA TYR A 440 1.78 19.68 16.20
C TYR A 440 2.37 19.83 14.78
N GLY A 441 2.07 18.85 13.92
CA GLY A 441 2.56 18.80 12.55
C GLY A 441 2.13 20.00 11.68
N GLN A 442 0.98 20.62 11.98
CA GLN A 442 0.50 21.82 11.27
C GLN A 442 1.35 23.06 11.57
N ILE A 443 1.75 23.26 12.83
CA ILE A 443 2.70 24.33 13.19
C ILE A 443 4.03 24.11 12.48
N LYS A 444 4.55 22.87 12.48
CA LYS A 444 5.81 22.56 11.77
C LYS A 444 5.72 22.88 10.28
N ARG A 445 4.55 22.69 9.63
CA ARG A 445 4.31 23.12 8.24
C ARG A 445 4.28 24.63 8.11
N ILE A 446 3.55 25.34 8.97
CA ILE A 446 3.47 26.81 8.95
C ILE A 446 4.86 27.44 9.13
N LEU A 447 5.64 26.98 10.12
CA LEU A 447 6.99 27.48 10.38
C LEU A 447 7.90 27.28 9.16
N ARG A 448 7.83 26.11 8.51
CA ARG A 448 8.63 25.80 7.32
C ARG A 448 8.22 26.63 6.11
N ASP A 449 6.91 26.77 5.87
CA ASP A 449 6.41 27.51 4.73
C ASP A 449 6.73 29.01 4.92
N LEU A 450 6.56 29.54 6.13
CA LEU A 450 6.99 30.88 6.49
C LEU A 450 8.50 31.07 6.30
N GLU A 451 9.32 30.16 6.79
CA GLU A 451 10.77 30.21 6.57
C GLU A 451 11.12 30.25 5.07
N ALA A 452 10.52 29.39 4.26
CA ALA A 452 10.75 29.32 2.82
C ALA A 452 10.34 30.61 2.10
N TYR A 453 9.17 31.18 2.45
CA TYR A 453 8.73 32.45 1.88
C TYR A 453 9.63 33.60 2.33
N MET A 454 10.05 33.62 3.59
CA MET A 454 10.87 34.69 4.16
C MET A 454 12.23 34.83 3.44
N ILE A 455 12.82 33.74 2.95
CA ILE A 455 14.03 33.81 2.10
C ILE A 455 13.82 34.69 0.85
N GLY A 456 12.59 34.74 0.32
CA GLY A 456 12.20 35.55 -0.84
C GLY A 456 11.98 37.03 -0.56
N PHE A 457 12.16 37.51 0.68
CA PHE A 457 11.99 38.93 1.00
C PHE A 457 12.97 39.82 0.22
N SER A 458 14.23 39.39 0.09
CA SER A 458 15.27 40.18 -0.58
C SER A 458 14.91 40.50 -2.03
N THR A 459 14.41 39.52 -2.78
CA THR A 459 13.97 39.70 -4.16
C THR A 459 12.71 40.56 -4.26
N TRP A 460 11.74 40.37 -3.36
CA TRP A 460 10.54 41.21 -3.29
C TRP A 460 10.88 42.67 -2.99
N ARG A 461 11.76 42.91 -2.00
CA ARG A 461 12.25 44.25 -1.64
C ARG A 461 12.93 44.92 -2.83
N ASP A 462 13.83 44.21 -3.51
CA ASP A 462 14.56 44.75 -4.67
C ASP A 462 13.62 45.09 -5.83
N MET A 463 12.54 44.32 -6.03
CA MET A 463 11.48 44.68 -6.99
C MET A 463 10.76 45.96 -6.61
N GLN A 464 10.43 46.17 -5.33
CA GLN A 464 9.79 47.40 -4.85
C GLN A 464 10.72 48.62 -4.95
N LEU A 465 12.01 48.44 -4.66
CA LEU A 465 13.01 49.52 -4.68
C LEU A 465 13.47 49.92 -6.09
N ARG A 466 13.49 48.99 -7.07
CA ARG A 466 13.93 49.26 -8.46
C ARG A 466 13.17 50.38 -9.16
N MET A 467 12.01 50.83 -8.66
CA MET A 467 11.26 51.96 -9.21
C MET A 467 11.65 53.35 -8.69
N LYS A 468 12.63 53.48 -7.77
CA LYS A 468 12.95 54.80 -7.18
C LYS A 468 14.45 55.00 -6.92
N ILE A 469 15.26 55.05 -7.98
CA ILE A 469 16.67 55.45 -7.86
C ILE A 469 16.73 56.98 -7.93
N VAL A 470 16.71 57.63 -6.76
CA VAL A 470 17.14 59.02 -6.63
C VAL A 470 18.53 59.01 -5.99
N ARG A 471 19.52 59.51 -6.74
CA ARG A 471 20.89 59.67 -6.24
C ARG A 471 20.91 60.85 -5.26
N GLU A 472 20.99 60.59 -3.97
CA GLU A 472 21.31 61.61 -2.98
C GLU A 472 22.82 61.65 -2.74
N ALA A 473 23.39 62.87 -2.67
CA ALA A 473 24.78 63.06 -2.30
C ALA A 473 25.01 62.59 -0.84
N PRO A 474 26.17 62.02 -0.51
CA PRO A 474 26.49 61.61 0.86
C PRO A 474 26.40 62.83 1.80
N LYS A 475 25.44 62.80 2.72
CA LYS A 475 25.24 63.85 3.72
C LYS A 475 26.38 63.76 4.76
N LYS A 476 26.91 64.91 5.17
CA LYS A 476 27.90 65.02 6.25
C LYS A 476 27.34 64.33 7.52
N GLN A 477 28.19 63.59 8.25
CA GLN A 477 27.84 63.11 9.59
C GLN A 477 27.52 64.32 10.47
N LYS A 478 26.26 64.41 10.91
CA LYS A 478 25.77 65.48 11.80
C LYS A 478 26.24 65.21 13.23
N THR A 479 26.47 66.27 13.99
CA THR A 479 26.80 66.17 15.41
C THR A 479 25.56 65.79 16.23
N MET A 480 25.75 65.22 17.42
CA MET A 480 24.64 64.76 18.28
C MET A 480 23.63 65.88 18.58
N ASP A 481 24.10 67.10 18.83
CA ASP A 481 23.24 68.25 19.13
C ASP A 481 22.42 68.68 17.89
N GLU A 482 23.00 68.63 16.69
CA GLU A 482 22.28 68.87 15.42
C GLU A 482 21.22 67.78 15.15
N ILE A 483 21.49 66.52 15.51
CA ILE A 483 20.56 65.39 15.38
C ILE A 483 19.36 65.58 16.33
N LEU A 484 19.61 65.96 17.58
CA LEU A 484 18.56 66.20 18.58
C LEU A 484 17.66 67.39 18.20
N GLU A 485 18.24 68.46 17.67
CA GLU A 485 17.49 69.65 17.23
C GLU A 485 16.61 69.35 16.00
N GLU A 486 17.13 68.59 15.03
CA GLU A 486 16.37 68.12 13.87
C GLU A 486 15.22 67.19 14.29
N MET A 487 15.45 66.28 15.25
CA MET A 487 14.39 65.43 15.79
C MET A 487 13.29 66.23 16.48
N LYS A 488 13.63 67.24 17.30
CA LYS A 488 12.64 68.11 17.94
C LYS A 488 11.77 68.83 16.91
N ALA A 489 12.38 69.37 15.86
CA ALA A 489 11.66 70.03 14.78
C ALA A 489 10.70 69.07 14.04
N VAL A 490 11.12 67.83 13.79
CA VAL A 490 10.26 66.81 13.14
C VAL A 490 9.12 66.38 14.08
N ILE A 491 9.38 66.18 15.37
CA ILE A 491 8.36 65.84 16.38
C ILE A 491 7.32 66.96 16.50
N GLU A 492 7.74 68.22 16.45
CA GLU A 492 6.82 69.36 16.47
C GLU A 492 5.92 69.39 15.22
N GLN A 493 6.48 69.10 14.04
CA GLN A 493 5.70 68.95 12.81
C GLN A 493 4.69 67.81 12.90
N ILE A 494 5.06 66.66 13.50
CA ILE A 494 4.13 65.55 13.73
C ILE A 494 3.01 65.97 14.67
N LYS A 495 3.31 66.70 15.77
CA LYS A 495 2.31 67.22 16.71
C LYS A 495 1.35 68.22 16.07
N ASP A 496 1.83 69.06 15.15
CA ASP A 496 0.97 69.99 14.42
C ASP A 496 0.05 69.27 13.41
N LEU A 497 0.56 68.25 12.72
CA LEU A 497 -0.23 67.41 11.82
C LEU A 497 -1.28 66.59 12.58
N SER A 498 -0.94 66.03 13.75
CA SER A 498 -1.92 65.31 14.57
C SER A 498 -2.99 66.25 15.13
N ARG A 499 -2.64 67.49 15.50
CA ARG A 499 -3.62 68.53 15.87
C ARG A 499 -4.58 68.83 14.72
N LYS A 500 -4.07 68.96 13.50
CA LYS A 500 -4.91 69.16 12.29
C LYS A 500 -5.82 67.96 12.00
N LEU A 501 -5.33 66.74 12.22
CA LEU A 501 -6.14 65.52 12.11
C LEU A 501 -7.25 65.49 13.17
N GLY A 502 -6.96 65.85 14.43
CA GLY A 502 -7.98 65.94 15.48
C GLY A 502 -9.06 66.99 15.18
N ILE A 503 -8.69 68.12 14.58
CA ILE A 503 -9.67 69.13 14.10
C ILE A 503 -10.55 68.54 12.98
N LEU A 504 -9.97 67.76 12.06
CA LEU A 504 -10.73 67.08 11.00
C LEU A 504 -11.71 66.05 11.58
N GLU A 505 -11.30 65.28 12.60
CA GLU A 505 -12.16 64.31 13.28
C GLU A 505 -13.33 64.97 14.01
N ALA A 506 -13.09 66.11 14.68
CA ALA A 506 -14.15 66.91 15.30
C ALA A 506 -15.16 67.46 14.27
N GLN A 507 -14.75 67.61 13.01
CA GLN A 507 -15.59 68.10 11.91
C GLN A 507 -16.23 66.97 11.08
N LYS A 508 -16.02 65.69 11.42
CA LYS A 508 -16.52 64.52 10.68
C LYS A 508 -18.02 64.60 10.38
N GLY A 509 -18.82 65.13 11.31
CA GLY A 509 -20.27 65.27 11.13
C GLY A 509 -20.71 66.36 10.13
N ARG A 510 -19.80 67.22 9.66
CA ARG A 510 -20.09 68.33 8.71
C ARG A 510 -19.55 68.08 7.30
N LEU A 511 -18.83 66.98 7.09
CA LEU A 511 -18.15 66.65 5.84
C LEU A 511 -18.78 65.40 5.20
N THR A 512 -18.78 65.33 3.87
CA THR A 512 -19.11 64.10 3.15
C THR A 512 -18.05 63.04 3.41
N GLU A 513 -18.45 61.76 3.48
CA GLU A 513 -17.57 60.64 3.86
C GLU A 513 -16.33 60.51 2.95
N GLU A 514 -16.48 60.80 1.65
CA GLU A 514 -15.39 60.82 0.66
C GLU A 514 -14.36 61.92 0.94
N ILE A 515 -14.81 63.16 1.22
CA ILE A 515 -13.94 64.32 1.51
C ILE A 515 -13.22 64.11 2.84
N TYR A 516 -13.94 63.62 3.85
CA TYR A 516 -13.33 63.27 5.14
C TYR A 516 -12.21 62.23 4.96
N ASN A 517 -12.47 61.17 4.18
CA ASN A 517 -11.47 60.13 3.93
C ASN A 517 -10.29 60.64 3.10
N GLU A 518 -10.50 61.49 2.09
CA GLU A 518 -9.43 62.10 1.30
C GLU A 518 -8.47 62.92 2.17
N PHE A 519 -9.00 63.84 2.99
CA PHE A 519 -8.18 64.66 3.88
C PHE A 519 -7.55 63.84 5.00
N ARG A 520 -8.27 62.87 5.57
CA ARG A 520 -7.75 61.96 6.58
C ARG A 520 -6.56 61.19 6.03
N GLN A 521 -6.69 60.63 4.83
CA GLN A 521 -5.63 59.88 4.17
C GLN A 521 -4.44 60.77 3.81
N LYS A 522 -4.68 62.02 3.37
CA LYS A 522 -3.62 63.01 3.15
C LYS A 522 -2.82 63.31 4.43
N TYR A 523 -3.49 63.62 5.54
CA TYR A 523 -2.79 63.92 6.79
C TYR A 523 -2.10 62.69 7.38
N LEU A 524 -2.70 61.50 7.29
CA LEU A 524 -2.06 60.24 7.70
C LEU A 524 -0.78 59.97 6.88
N ASN A 525 -0.83 60.16 5.55
CA ASN A 525 0.35 60.01 4.70
C ASN A 525 1.45 61.02 5.05
N MET A 526 1.09 62.28 5.35
CA MET A 526 2.06 63.29 5.77
C MET A 526 2.66 62.95 7.15
N ILE A 527 1.87 62.44 8.09
CA ILE A 527 2.36 61.98 9.39
C ILE A 527 3.33 60.81 9.19
N ASP A 528 2.98 59.83 8.38
CA ASP A 528 3.81 58.67 8.07
C ASP A 528 5.16 59.07 7.44
N GLU A 529 5.15 60.03 6.50
CA GLU A 529 6.37 60.59 5.91
C GLU A 529 7.28 61.25 6.95
N LYS A 530 6.70 61.97 7.92
CA LYS A 530 7.48 62.56 9.02
C LYS A 530 8.01 61.51 9.99
N TYR A 531 7.25 60.45 10.30
CA TYR A 531 7.74 59.32 11.08
C TYR A 531 8.88 58.57 10.37
N LYS A 532 8.85 58.45 9.03
CA LYS A 532 9.97 57.87 8.25
C LYS A 532 11.25 58.67 8.41
N ILE A 533 11.16 60.00 8.31
CA ILE A 533 12.30 60.90 8.54
C ILE A 533 12.79 60.73 9.99
N LEU A 534 11.89 60.73 10.97
CA LEU A 534 12.23 60.56 12.39
C LEU A 534 12.94 59.23 12.67
N ARG A 535 12.45 58.11 12.09
CA ARG A 535 13.09 56.78 12.16
C ARG A 535 14.49 56.81 11.56
N SER A 536 14.67 57.44 10.39
CA SER A 536 15.99 57.52 9.74
C SER A 536 17.02 58.26 10.60
N ILE A 537 16.59 59.29 11.33
CA ILE A 537 17.44 60.06 12.24
C ILE A 537 17.71 59.25 13.53
N SER A 538 16.76 58.40 13.96
CA SER A 538 16.85 57.63 15.21
C SER A 538 17.93 56.54 15.22
N VAL A 539 18.32 56.04 14.05
CA VAL A 539 19.39 55.03 13.89
C VAL A 539 20.71 55.50 14.52
N GLY A 540 21.05 56.79 14.41
CA GLY A 540 22.28 57.32 15.00
C GLY A 540 22.27 57.42 16.52
N LEU A 541 21.10 57.51 17.16
CA LEU A 541 20.95 57.86 18.58
C LEU A 541 21.32 56.75 19.56
N GLU A 542 21.18 55.49 19.16
CA GLU A 542 21.41 54.35 20.06
C GLU A 542 22.91 54.13 20.34
N SER A 543 23.76 54.41 19.35
CA SER A 543 25.21 54.46 19.53
C SER A 543 25.63 55.60 20.48
N TYR A 544 24.89 56.72 20.53
CA TYR A 544 25.18 57.82 21.45
C TYR A 544 24.68 57.52 22.86
N LEU A 545 23.58 56.78 23.02
CA LEU A 545 23.05 56.39 24.33
C LEU A 545 24.04 55.53 25.13
N SER A 546 24.61 54.52 24.48
CA SER A 546 25.63 53.65 25.09
C SER A 546 26.88 54.44 25.46
N GLN A 547 27.34 55.36 24.58
CA GLN A 547 28.46 56.26 24.86
C GLN A 547 28.19 57.18 26.06
N ILE A 548 27.02 57.84 26.13
CA ILE A 548 26.66 58.72 27.24
C ILE A 548 26.56 57.94 28.56
N GLN A 549 25.95 56.75 28.55
CA GLN A 549 25.83 55.91 29.76
C GLN A 549 27.19 55.45 30.26
N GLU A 550 28.09 55.07 29.35
CA GLU A 550 29.45 54.65 29.68
C GLU A 550 30.30 55.83 30.19
N GLU A 551 30.14 57.01 29.59
CA GLU A 551 30.80 58.24 30.02
C GLU A 551 30.31 58.67 31.42
N ILE A 552 29.00 58.66 31.67
CA ILE A 552 28.43 58.90 33.00
C ILE A 552 28.99 57.90 34.02
N LYS A 553 29.08 56.61 33.67
CA LYS A 553 29.62 55.58 34.55
C LYS A 553 31.10 55.82 34.86
N ARG A 554 31.90 56.16 33.84
CA ARG A 554 33.34 56.46 33.99
C ARG A 554 33.54 57.71 34.87
N THR A 555 32.83 58.80 34.60
CA THR A 555 32.96 60.03 35.38
C THR A 555 32.46 59.84 36.82
N ASN A 556 31.40 59.07 37.06
CA ASN A 556 30.96 58.74 38.43
C ASN A 556 32.01 57.91 39.19
N LEU A 557 32.66 56.94 38.54
CA LEU A 557 33.76 56.17 39.14
C LEU A 557 34.97 57.06 39.46
N GLU A 558 35.27 58.04 38.61
CA GLU A 558 36.33 59.02 38.88
C GLU A 558 35.96 59.95 40.05
N ILE A 559 34.72 60.44 40.10
CA ILE A 559 34.22 61.20 41.25
C ILE A 559 34.35 60.36 42.53
N GLU A 560 33.92 59.10 42.50
CA GLU A 560 34.01 58.19 43.66
C GLU A 560 35.46 57.97 44.10
N ARG A 561 36.40 57.77 43.15
CA ARG A 561 37.83 57.68 43.47
C ARG A 561 38.37 58.95 44.13
N VAL A 562 38.02 60.12 43.60
CA VAL A 562 38.46 61.42 44.13
C VAL A 562 37.85 61.69 45.51
N THR A 563 36.58 61.32 45.72
CA THR A 563 35.91 61.39 47.03
C THR A 563 36.56 60.46 48.04
N ILE A 564 36.95 59.24 47.64
CA ILE A 564 37.69 58.31 48.52
C ILE A 564 39.08 58.88 48.87
N ALA A 565 39.83 59.42 47.89
CA ALA A 565 41.13 60.04 48.13
C ALA A 565 41.04 61.22 49.11
N TYR A 566 39.98 62.04 49.01
CA TYR A 566 39.69 63.10 49.98
C TYR A 566 39.39 62.53 51.38
N ASN A 567 38.52 61.52 51.48
CA ASN A 567 38.18 60.88 52.75
C ASN A 567 39.39 60.19 53.44
N LEU A 568 40.38 59.74 52.66
CA LEU A 568 41.64 59.17 53.15
C LEU A 568 42.71 60.22 53.49
N GLY A 569 42.45 61.52 53.21
CA GLY A 569 43.35 62.62 53.49
C GLY A 569 44.49 62.81 52.47
N GLU A 570 44.38 62.20 51.28
CA GLU A 570 45.41 62.26 50.22
C GLU A 570 45.38 63.58 49.42
N ILE A 571 44.27 64.32 49.47
CA ILE A 571 44.07 65.59 48.74
C ILE A 571 43.41 66.65 49.65
N SER A 572 43.72 67.93 49.39
CA SER A 572 43.13 69.05 50.14
C SER A 572 41.69 69.35 49.72
N GLU A 573 40.92 70.03 50.57
CA GLU A 573 39.53 70.43 50.27
C GLU A 573 39.43 71.37 49.05
N GLU A 574 40.41 72.26 48.87
CA GLU A 574 40.49 73.14 47.70
C GLU A 574 40.74 72.35 46.40
N GLU A 575 41.62 71.34 46.43
CA GLU A 575 41.88 70.46 45.28
C GLU A 575 40.70 69.55 44.97
N TYR A 576 40.02 69.03 46.00
CA TYR A 576 38.80 68.24 45.86
C TYR A 576 37.70 69.04 45.14
N ILE A 577 37.41 70.26 45.59
CA ILE A 577 36.38 71.11 44.96
C ILE A 577 36.76 71.46 43.52
N LYS A 578 38.04 71.74 43.25
CA LYS A 578 38.53 72.09 41.91
C LYS A 578 38.39 70.95 40.90
N ILE A 579 38.54 69.69 41.33
CA ILE A 579 38.44 68.51 40.47
C ILE A 579 36.99 68.00 40.37
N CYS A 580 36.27 67.90 41.49
CA CYS A 580 34.92 67.34 41.49
C CYS A 580 33.85 68.29 40.91
N SER A 581 33.96 69.61 41.08
CA SER A 581 32.94 70.55 40.56
C SER A 581 32.74 70.47 39.04
N PRO A 582 33.79 70.52 38.19
CA PRO A 582 33.61 70.36 36.74
C PRO A 582 33.09 68.98 36.35
N MET A 583 33.49 67.92 37.07
CA MET A 583 32.99 66.56 36.82
C MET A 583 31.50 66.41 37.16
N GLN A 584 31.04 66.98 38.28
CA GLN A 584 29.62 66.98 38.64
C GLN A 584 28.77 67.79 37.66
N ASN A 585 29.28 68.94 37.19
CA ASN A 585 28.63 69.71 36.13
C ASN A 585 28.55 68.92 34.82
N ASN A 586 29.60 68.18 34.44
CA ASN A 586 29.55 67.32 33.26
C ASN A 586 28.56 66.15 33.40
N VAL A 587 28.49 65.53 34.58
CA VAL A 587 27.49 64.46 34.84
C VAL A 587 26.07 64.99 34.78
N THR A 588 25.82 66.21 35.28
CA THR A 588 24.47 66.81 35.23
C THR A 588 24.05 67.19 33.81
N THR A 589 24.95 67.71 32.98
CA THR A 589 24.67 67.97 31.56
C THR A 589 24.49 66.69 30.76
N LEU A 590 25.28 65.63 31.02
CA LEU A 590 25.09 64.33 30.37
C LEU A 590 23.77 63.68 30.77
N LYS A 591 23.37 63.77 32.05
CA LYS A 591 22.06 63.28 32.53
C LYS A 591 20.88 64.03 31.91
N SER A 592 20.97 65.35 31.72
CA SER A 592 19.91 66.10 31.05
C SER A 592 19.77 65.69 29.59
N LYS A 593 20.89 65.51 28.88
CA LYS A 593 20.89 65.01 27.49
C LYS A 593 20.31 63.59 27.38
N LEU A 594 20.64 62.71 28.32
CA LEU A 594 20.09 61.34 28.37
C LEU A 594 18.57 61.35 28.55
N LYS A 595 18.04 62.20 29.43
CA LYS A 595 16.60 62.35 29.63
C LYS A 595 15.88 62.83 28.36
N GLU A 596 16.48 63.75 27.62
CA GLU A 596 15.91 64.22 26.34
C GLU A 596 15.83 63.11 25.29
N ILE A 597 16.83 62.21 25.24
CA ILE A 597 16.82 61.07 24.33
C ILE A 597 15.74 60.05 24.73
N GLU A 598 15.59 59.78 26.03
CA GLU A 598 14.56 58.87 26.55
C GLU A 598 13.14 59.33 26.20
N GLU A 599 12.84 60.63 26.33
CA GLU A 599 11.54 61.21 25.96
C GLU A 599 11.25 61.05 24.45
N ILE A 600 12.27 61.16 23.59
CA ILE A 600 12.15 60.95 22.15
C ILE A 600 11.88 59.46 21.83
N LEU A 601 12.57 58.54 22.50
CA LEU A 601 12.35 57.11 22.33
C LEU A 601 10.97 56.67 22.81
N GLU A 602 10.48 57.24 23.92
CA GLU A 602 9.13 56.99 24.42
C GLU A 602 8.06 57.47 23.43
N PHE A 603 8.30 58.62 22.77
CA PHE A 603 7.43 59.10 21.69
C PHE A 603 7.40 58.13 20.49
N LEU A 604 8.54 57.51 20.13
CA LEU A 604 8.64 56.53 19.04
C LEU A 604 7.97 55.19 19.37
N ARG A 605 7.83 54.80 20.64
CA ARG A 605 7.16 53.56 21.04
C ARG A 605 5.63 53.60 20.88
N LYS A 606 5.04 54.76 20.61
CA LYS A 606 3.59 54.89 20.42
C LYS A 606 3.16 54.27 19.06
N PRO A 607 2.02 53.56 19.02
CA PRO A 607 1.51 52.97 17.78
C PRO A 607 1.10 54.04 16.77
N LEU A 608 1.39 53.80 15.49
CA LEU A 608 0.96 54.68 14.40
C LEU A 608 -0.57 54.59 14.23
N GLY A 609 -1.28 55.70 14.47
CA GLY A 609 -2.73 55.80 14.21
C GLY A 609 -3.64 55.81 15.42
N ILE A 610 -3.11 55.92 16.65
CA ILE A 610 -3.92 56.24 17.85
C ILE A 610 -3.46 57.59 18.39
N PHE A 611 -4.21 58.64 18.04
CA PHE A 611 -4.17 59.94 18.70
C PHE A 611 -5.59 60.39 18.98
#